data_AF-A0A3D5TKF2-F1
#
_entry.id   AF-A0A3D5TKF2-F1
#
_cell.length_a   1.000
_cell.length_b   1.000
_cell.length_c   1.000
_cell.angle_alpha   90.00
_cell.angle_beta   90.00
_cell.angle_gamma   90.00
#
_symmetry.space_group_name_H-M   'P 1'
#
loop_
_entity.id
_entity.type
_entity.pdbx_description
1 polymer ?
#
loop_
_entity_poly.entity_id
_entity_poly.type
_entity_poly.pdbx_seq_one_letter_code
_entity_poly.pdbx_strand_id
1 'polypeptide(L)'
;MADIAEIMDMLDWHMPSEIQSKGISLARNTETIIPFIQPLTPKYNKNVWEGCAVIIAEKSDENLKPYLHGGVGYWKHYHATRRGKRTGGHMFYV
;
A
#
# COMPACT_ATOMS: atom_id res chain seq x y z
N MET A 1 10.09 18.02 -0.29
CA MET A 1 9.55 16.67 0.00
C MET A 1 8.06 16.74 -0.24
N ALA A 2 7.49 15.84 -1.04
CA ALA A 2 6.04 15.74 -1.15
C ALA A 2 5.49 15.21 0.18
N ASP A 3 4.36 15.74 0.62
CA ASP A 3 3.75 15.27 1.86
C ASP A 3 3.21 13.84 1.68
N ILE A 4 3.27 13.02 2.73
CA ILE A 4 2.77 11.64 2.68
C ILE A 4 1.27 11.65 2.36
N ALA A 5 0.50 12.61 2.87
CA ALA A 5 -0.92 12.72 2.56
C ALA A 5 -1.17 13.00 1.07
N GLU A 6 -0.35 13.86 0.45
CA GLU A 6 -0.42 14.14 -1.00
C GLU A 6 -0.11 12.89 -1.81
N ILE A 7 0.95 12.15 -1.45
CA ILE A 7 1.28 10.88 -2.09
C ILE A 7 0.10 9.92 -1.97
N MET A 8 -0.48 9.77 -0.78
CA MET A 8 -1.60 8.87 -0.53
C MET A 8 -2.87 9.25 -1.29
N ASP A 9 -3.14 10.56 -1.47
CA ASP A 9 -4.22 11.05 -2.33
C ASP A 9 -4.00 10.64 -3.79
N MET A 10 -2.75 10.66 -4.27
CA MET A 10 -2.41 10.27 -5.63
C MET A 10 -2.52 8.76 -5.86
N LEU A 11 -2.32 7.94 -4.82
CA LEU A 11 -2.44 6.48 -4.88
C LEU A 11 -3.89 5.98 -4.85
N ASP A 12 -4.87 6.85 -4.67
CA ASP A 12 -6.28 6.47 -4.68
C ASP A 12 -6.66 5.89 -6.05
N TRP A 13 -7.26 4.69 -6.06
CA TRP A 13 -7.68 3.96 -7.27
C TRP A 13 -8.69 4.72 -8.15
N HIS A 14 -9.31 5.80 -7.67
CA HIS A 14 -10.18 6.68 -8.45
C HIS A 14 -9.39 7.72 -9.23
N MET A 15 -8.10 7.91 -8.92
CA MET A 15 -7.23 8.84 -9.64
C MET A 15 -6.80 8.21 -10.97
N PRO A 16 -6.54 9.03 -12.01
CA PRO A 16 -5.99 8.54 -13.28
C PRO A 16 -4.67 7.79 -13.07
N SER A 17 -4.40 6.79 -13.92
CA SER A 17 -3.19 5.96 -13.84
C SER A 17 -1.89 6.77 -13.91
N GLU A 18 -1.88 7.89 -14.63
CA GLU A 18 -0.76 8.84 -14.69
C GLU A 18 -0.49 9.49 -13.32
N ILE A 19 -1.55 9.87 -12.60
CA ILE A 19 -1.43 10.45 -11.26
C ILE A 19 -0.95 9.39 -10.26
N GLN A 20 -1.51 8.18 -10.32
CA GLN A 20 -1.07 7.07 -9.48
C GLN A 20 0.41 6.74 -9.70
N SER A 21 0.85 6.70 -10.96
CA SER A 21 2.25 6.45 -11.33
C SER A 21 3.18 7.54 -10.79
N LYS A 22 2.76 8.81 -10.84
CA LYS A 22 3.49 9.92 -10.24
C LYS A 22 3.56 9.79 -8.71
N GLY A 23 2.48 9.36 -8.06
CA GLY A 23 2.44 9.08 -6.61
C GLY A 23 3.43 8.00 -6.20
N ILE A 24 3.47 6.88 -6.94
CA ILE A 24 4.43 5.79 -6.74
C ILE A 24 5.87 6.30 -6.90
N SER A 25 6.15 7.10 -7.94
CA SER A 25 7.47 7.67 -8.19
C SER A 25 7.92 8.59 -7.05
N LEU A 26 7.02 9.42 -6.50
CA LEU A 26 7.31 10.28 -5.35
C LEU A 26 7.61 9.48 -4.08
N ALA A 27 6.85 8.39 -3.85
CA ALA A 27 7.04 7.51 -2.69
C ALA A 27 8.37 6.76 -2.68
N ARG A 28 9.01 6.55 -3.84
CA ARG A 28 10.36 5.93 -3.89
C ARG A 28 11.39 6.72 -3.08
N ASN A 29 11.25 8.05 -3.09
CA ASN A 29 12.18 8.97 -2.45
C ASN A 29 11.84 9.24 -0.97
N THR A 30 10.78 8.62 -0.42
CA THR A 30 10.47 8.77 1.01
C THR A 30 11.31 7.83 1.86
N GLU A 31 11.86 8.36 2.94
CA GLU A 31 12.65 7.60 3.92
C GLU A 31 11.77 6.67 4.77
N THR A 32 10.52 7.07 5.01
CA THR A 32 9.55 6.28 5.77
C THR A 32 8.75 5.35 4.86
N ILE A 33 8.53 4.12 5.34
CA ILE A 33 7.67 3.11 4.69
C ILE A 33 6.40 2.81 5.49
N ILE A 34 6.37 3.17 6.79
CA ILE A 34 5.29 2.85 7.73
C ILE A 34 3.89 3.25 7.18
N PRO A 35 3.70 4.46 6.61
CA PRO A 35 2.38 4.87 6.11
C PRO A 35 1.84 3.97 5.00
N PHE A 36 2.72 3.30 4.25
CA PHE A 36 2.34 2.41 3.15
C PHE A 36 2.09 0.97 3.62
N ILE A 37 2.70 0.53 4.73
CA ILE A 37 2.45 -0.81 5.31
C ILE A 37 1.06 -0.88 5.95
N GLN A 38 0.64 0.21 6.61
CA GLN A 38 -0.65 0.30 7.29
C GLN A 38 -1.41 1.58 6.92
N PRO A 39 -1.92 1.68 5.68
CA PRO A 39 -2.87 2.72 5.33
C PRO A 39 -4.23 2.37 5.96
N LEU A 40 -4.36 2.66 7.26
CA LEU A 40 -5.50 2.31 8.12
C LEU A 40 -6.19 3.57 8.65
N THR A 41 -6.33 4.59 7.81
CA THR A 41 -7.10 5.79 8.15
C THR A 41 -8.48 5.72 7.47
N PRO A 42 -9.50 6.46 7.98
CA PRO A 42 -10.80 6.51 7.32
C PRO A 42 -10.72 6.93 5.84
N LYS A 43 -9.78 7.84 5.50
CA LYS A 43 -9.56 8.34 4.14
C LYS A 43 -8.70 7.39 3.28
N TYR A 44 -7.67 6.80 3.87
CA TYR A 44 -6.73 5.91 3.19
C TYR A 44 -6.87 4.50 3.74
N ASN A 45 -7.55 3.67 2.98
CA ASN A 45 -7.75 2.25 3.22
C ASN A 45 -7.65 1.48 1.90
N LYS A 46 -8.60 0.59 1.56
CA LYS A 46 -8.59 -0.26 0.36
C LYS A 46 -8.30 0.47 -0.95
N ASN A 47 -8.65 1.76 -1.03
CA ASN A 47 -8.47 2.62 -2.20
C ASN A 47 -7.00 2.84 -2.58
N VAL A 48 -6.06 2.73 -1.63
CA VAL A 48 -4.63 3.00 -1.90
C VAL A 48 -3.75 1.75 -1.83
N TRP A 49 -4.32 0.60 -1.47
CA TRP A 49 -3.55 -0.62 -1.17
C TRP A 49 -2.71 -1.12 -2.33
N GLU A 50 -3.21 -1.01 -3.57
CA GLU A 50 -2.48 -1.45 -4.75
C GLU A 50 -1.23 -0.59 -4.98
N GLY A 51 -1.35 0.74 -4.88
CA GLY A 51 -0.22 1.66 -4.94
C GLY A 51 0.80 1.41 -3.81
N CYS A 52 0.31 1.24 -2.57
CA CYS A 52 1.16 0.91 -1.43
C CYS A 52 1.92 -0.41 -1.62
N ALA A 53 1.29 -1.44 -2.19
CA ALA A 53 1.92 -2.73 -2.44
C ALA A 53 3.08 -2.62 -3.43
N VAL A 54 2.93 -1.81 -4.48
CA VAL A 54 4.02 -1.55 -5.45
C VAL A 54 5.20 -0.88 -4.74
N ILE A 55 4.94 0.16 -3.94
CA ILE A 55 5.99 0.89 -3.21
C ILE A 55 6.75 -0.03 -2.25
N ILE A 56 6.03 -0.88 -1.51
CA ILE A 56 6.64 -1.83 -0.57
C ILE A 56 7.48 -2.87 -1.31
N ALA A 57 6.97 -3.40 -2.43
CA ALA A 57 7.66 -4.43 -3.21
C ALA A 57 8.97 -3.94 -3.85
N GLU A 58 9.16 -2.62 -3.98
CA GLU A 58 10.39 -2.01 -4.49
C GLU A 58 11.46 -1.78 -3.40
N LYS A 59 11.10 -1.89 -2.11
CA LYS A 59 12.06 -1.70 -1.01
C LYS A 59 12.82 -3.02 -0.76
N SER A 60 14.10 -2.91 -0.42
CA SER A 60 14.93 -4.08 -0.13
C SER A 60 14.49 -4.80 1.15
N ASP A 61 14.82 -6.09 1.24
CA ASP A 61 14.49 -6.91 2.41
C ASP A 61 15.09 -6.35 3.70
N GLU A 62 16.27 -5.72 3.65
CA GLU A 62 16.90 -5.07 4.81
C GLU A 62 16.06 -3.90 5.34
N ASN A 63 15.48 -3.10 4.43
CA ASN A 63 14.61 -1.98 4.77
C ASN A 63 13.26 -2.46 5.32
N LEU A 64 12.81 -3.65 4.89
CA LEU A 64 11.55 -4.24 5.35
C LEU A 64 11.71 -5.03 6.66
N LYS A 65 12.90 -5.60 6.92
CA LYS A 65 13.20 -6.49 8.06
C LYS A 65 12.74 -5.96 9.42
N PRO A 66 12.90 -4.67 9.77
CA PRO A 66 12.41 -4.14 11.04
C PRO A 66 10.90 -4.25 11.20
N TYR A 67 10.15 -4.26 10.09
CA TYR A 67 8.70 -4.27 10.08
C TYR A 67 8.11 -5.69 9.97
N LEU A 68 8.91 -6.68 9.56
CA LEU A 68 8.46 -8.07 9.36
C LEU A 68 8.03 -8.77 10.66
N HIS A 69 8.60 -8.41 11.80
CA HIS A 69 8.44 -9.15 13.06
C HIS A 69 7.16 -8.84 13.86
N GLY A 70 6.36 -7.84 13.44
CA GLY A 70 5.22 -7.35 14.22
C GLY A 70 3.88 -7.21 13.49
N GLY A 71 3.74 -7.63 12.22
CA GLY A 71 2.47 -7.43 11.49
C GLY A 71 2.40 -7.90 10.03
N VAL A 72 3.48 -8.43 9.45
CA VAL A 72 3.53 -8.76 8.01
C VAL A 72 2.94 -10.13 7.69
N GLY A 73 2.63 -10.93 8.71
CA GLY A 73 1.83 -12.16 8.57
C GLY A 73 0.45 -11.90 7.97
N TYR A 74 -0.20 -10.80 8.34
CA TYR A 74 -1.50 -10.40 7.81
C TYR A 74 -1.43 -9.98 6.34
N TRP A 75 -0.34 -9.30 5.93
CA TRP A 75 -0.12 -8.86 4.55
C TRP A 75 0.12 -10.02 3.58
N LYS A 76 0.95 -11.00 3.98
CA LYS A 76 1.20 -12.22 3.18
C LYS A 76 -0.09 -13.04 3.02
N HIS A 77 -0.91 -13.15 4.07
CA HIS A 77 -2.20 -13.82 4.01
C HIS A 77 -3.22 -13.08 3.12
N TYR A 78 -3.29 -11.75 3.23
CA TYR A 78 -4.21 -10.90 2.46
C TYR A 78 -3.89 -10.89 0.95
N HIS A 79 -2.62 -10.77 0.56
CA HIS A 79 -2.21 -10.82 -0.85
C HIS A 79 -2.43 -12.21 -1.47
N ALA A 80 -2.24 -13.29 -0.70
CA ALA A 80 -2.48 -14.66 -1.16
C ALA A 80 -3.97 -14.95 -1.43
N THR A 81 -4.89 -14.34 -0.68
CA THR A 81 -6.34 -14.56 -0.85
C THR A 81 -6.96 -13.76 -2.01
N ARG A 82 -6.40 -12.60 -2.40
CA ARG A 82 -7.00 -11.73 -3.44
C ARG A 82 -6.53 -11.97 -4.87
N ARG A 83 -5.34 -12.51 -5.12
CA ARG A 83 -4.96 -12.92 -6.49
C ARG A 83 -5.83 -14.07 -7.04
N GLY A 84 -6.61 -14.75 -6.19
CA GLY A 84 -7.49 -15.86 -6.56
C GLY A 84 -9.00 -15.59 -6.57
N LYS A 85 -9.49 -14.42 -6.16
CA LYS A 85 -10.95 -14.16 -6.09
C LYS A 85 -11.33 -12.77 -6.61
N ARG A 86 -11.42 -12.65 -7.93
CA ARG A 86 -12.36 -11.75 -8.62
C ARG A 86 -13.71 -12.46 -8.81
N THR A 87 -14.37 -12.88 -7.73
CA THR A 87 -15.76 -13.34 -7.80
C THR A 87 -16.46 -13.08 -6.47
N GLY A 88 -17.51 -12.24 -6.53
CA GLY A 88 -18.59 -12.22 -5.54
C GLY A 88 -18.24 -11.60 -4.19
N GLY A 89 -19.01 -10.57 -3.82
CA GLY A 89 -18.82 -9.83 -2.58
C GLY A 89 -18.90 -10.71 -1.33
N HIS A 90 -17.97 -10.46 -0.41
CA HIS A 90 -18.18 -10.27 1.02
C HIS A 90 -16.79 -10.09 1.64
N MET A 91 -16.50 -8.88 2.12
CA MET A 91 -15.23 -8.53 2.76
C MET A 91 -15.37 -8.83 4.25
N PHE A 92 -14.69 -9.88 4.73
CA PHE A 92 -14.54 -10.10 6.16
C PHE A 92 -13.44 -9.16 6.68
N TYR A 93 -13.80 -8.33 7.66
CA TYR A 93 -12.86 -7.59 8.48
C TYR A 93 -12.43 -8.51 9.62
N VAL A 94 -11.14 -8.80 9.72
CA VAL A 94 -10.47 -9.19 10.96
C VAL A 94 -9.18 -8.38 11.03
#